data_AF-A0A1I5A693-F1
#
_entry.id   AF-A0A1I5A693-F1
#
_cell.length_a   1.000
_cell.length_b   1.000
_cell.length_c   1.000
_cell.angle_alpha   90.00
_cell.angle_beta   90.00
_cell.angle_gamma   90.00
#
_symmetry.space_group_name_H-M   'P 1'
#
loop_
_entity.id
_entity.type
_entity.pdbx_description
1 polymer ?
#
loop_
_entity_poly.entity_id
_entity_poly.type
_entity_poly.pdbx_seq_one_letter_code
_entity_poly.pdbx_strand_id
1 'polypeptide(L)'
;MVAASLVLFVGMLRLVLGRGQFQRRPGAVVVVSVIVVVFGMLFGKYGATAFGLPWWIYYPLPALLTIVLPPVVFRLNWKRTLAYVLLSALSAPLIHVLFSFFLGWDEYMPFIAVPSLASLFVG
;
A
#
# COMPACT_ATOMS: atom_id res chain seq x y z
N MET A 1 -7.88 -1.92 8.69
CA MET A 1 -7.00 -2.06 7.51
C MET A 1 -6.58 -0.70 6.97
N VAL A 2 -7.50 0.17 6.53
CA VAL A 2 -7.15 1.49 5.98
C VAL A 2 -6.23 2.33 6.87
N ALA A 3 -6.59 2.50 8.15
CA ALA A 3 -5.79 3.26 9.11
C ALA A 3 -4.39 2.64 9.34
N ALA A 4 -4.31 1.32 9.46
CA ALA A 4 -3.04 0.62 9.64
C ALA A 4 -2.13 0.76 8.41
N SER A 5 -2.69 0.59 7.21
CA SER A 5 -1.98 0.82 5.95
C SER A 5 -1.51 2.27 5.81
N LEU A 6 -2.32 3.25 6.24
CA LEU A 6 -1.94 4.66 6.25
C LEU A 6 -0.73 4.91 7.16
N VAL A 7 -0.75 4.38 8.38
CA VAL A 7 0.36 4.51 9.34
C VAL A 7 1.64 3.89 8.76
N LEU A 8 1.55 2.68 8.21
CA LEU A 8 2.68 2.00 7.59
C LEU A 8 3.23 2.78 6.39
N PHE A 9 2.35 3.25 5.51
CA PHE A 9 2.75 4.01 4.32
C PHE A 9 3.39 5.36 4.69
N VAL A 10 2.81 6.10 5.64
CA VAL A 10 3.39 7.35 6.16
C VAL A 10 4.75 7.09 6.82
N GLY A 11 4.88 5.98 7.56
CA GLY A 11 6.13 5.52 8.14
C GLY A 11 7.20 5.27 7.08
N MET A 12 6.85 4.55 6.01
CA MET A 12 7.74 4.31 4.87
C MET A 12 8.17 5.64 4.21
N LEU A 13 7.23 6.56 3.95
CA LEU A 13 7.56 7.88 3.41
C LEU A 13 8.50 8.66 4.34
N ARG A 14 8.28 8.60 5.66
CA ARG A 14 9.17 9.24 6.64
C ARG A 14 10.58 8.68 6.59
N LEU A 15 10.73 7.36 6.42
CA LEU A 15 12.03 6.70 6.28
C LEU A 15 12.75 7.12 4.99
N VAL A 16 12.05 7.12 3.85
CA VAL A 16 12.64 7.45 2.53
C VAL A 16 12.95 8.94 2.39
N LEU A 17 12.06 9.82 2.85
CA LEU A 17 12.23 11.27 2.76
C LEU A 17 13.22 11.79 3.81
N GLY A 18 13.31 11.12 4.96
CA GLY A 18 13.98 11.60 6.14
C GLY A 18 13.22 12.76 6.80
N ARG A 19 13.61 13.12 8.03
CA ARG A 19 12.91 14.11 8.86
C ARG A 19 12.76 15.47 8.16
N GLY A 20 13.83 15.96 7.53
CA GLY A 20 13.86 17.29 6.93
C GLY A 20 12.86 17.49 5.78
N GLN A 21 12.85 16.60 4.78
CA GLN A 21 11.89 16.73 3.68
C GLN A 21 10.45 16.41 4.11
N PHE A 22 10.27 15.41 5.00
CA PHE A 22 8.96 15.04 5.50
C PHE A 22 8.26 16.21 6.20
N GLN A 23 8.98 16.94 7.06
CA GLN A 23 8.43 18.09 7.80
C GLN A 23 8.25 19.34 6.93
N ARG A 24 8.99 19.46 5.82
CA ARG A 24 8.86 20.61 4.90
C ARG A 24 7.65 20.52 3.99
N ARG A 25 7.09 19.32 3.76
CA ARG A 25 5.96 19.10 2.85
C ARG A 25 4.87 18.22 3.46
N PRO A 26 4.35 18.53 4.65
CA PRO A 26 3.38 17.68 5.35
C PRO A 26 2.08 17.52 4.54
N GLY A 27 1.63 18.57 3.85
CA GLY A 27 0.45 18.50 2.97
C GLY A 27 0.61 17.48 1.84
N ALA A 28 1.77 17.45 1.18
CA ALA A 28 2.04 16.47 0.13
C ALA A 28 2.11 15.04 0.69
N VAL A 29 2.67 14.84 1.89
CA VAL A 29 2.65 13.53 2.57
C VAL A 29 1.22 13.07 2.80
N VAL A 30 0.36 13.92 3.35
CA VAL A 30 -1.04 13.57 3.61
C VAL A 30 -1.77 13.24 2.31
N VAL A 31 -1.69 14.11 1.31
CA VAL A 31 -2.39 13.92 0.02
C VAL A 31 -1.93 12.64 -0.68
N VAL A 32 -0.62 12.42 -0.79
CA VAL A 32 -0.08 11.20 -1.42
C VAL A 32 -0.48 9.96 -0.63
N SER A 33 -0.47 10.00 0.71
CA SER A 33 -0.88 8.87 1.53
C SER A 33 -2.35 8.53 1.35
N VAL A 34 -3.23 9.54 1.32
CA VAL A 34 -4.67 9.33 1.09
C VAL A 34 -4.91 8.75 -0.31
N ILE A 35 -4.28 9.31 -1.34
CA ILE A 35 -4.42 8.81 -2.72
C ILE A 35 -3.92 7.37 -2.82
N VAL A 36 -2.71 7.08 -2.36
CA VAL A 36 -2.15 5.73 -2.50
C VAL A 36 -2.95 4.70 -1.71
N VAL A 37 -3.30 5.03 -0.46
CA VAL A 37 -3.87 4.06 0.47
C VAL A 37 -5.38 3.98 0.36
N VAL A 38 -6.08 5.11 0.51
CA VAL A 38 -7.55 5.12 0.51
C VAL A 38 -8.08 4.84 -0.88
N PHE A 39 -7.63 5.58 -1.89
CA PHE A 39 -8.09 5.32 -3.27
C PHE A 39 -7.61 3.96 -3.76
N GLY A 40 -6.40 3.51 -3.44
CA GLY A 40 -5.95 2.17 -3.80
C GLY A 40 -6.84 1.05 -3.25
N MET A 41 -7.20 1.09 -1.97
CA MET A 41 -8.10 0.09 -1.37
C MET A 41 -9.54 0.18 -1.89
N LEU A 42 -10.07 1.39 -2.06
CA LEU A 42 -11.40 1.57 -2.64
C LEU A 42 -11.45 1.07 -4.08
N PHE A 43 -10.42 1.36 -4.88
CA PHE A 43 -10.34 0.91 -6.26
C PHE A 43 -10.21 -0.62 -6.36
N GLY A 44 -9.43 -1.25 -5.48
CA GLY A 44 -9.39 -2.72 -5.40
C GLY A 44 -10.76 -3.33 -5.08
N LYS A 45 -11.46 -2.78 -4.07
CA LYS A 45 -12.78 -3.29 -3.64
C LYS A 45 -13.86 -3.04 -4.69
N TYR A 46 -14.06 -1.78 -5.08
CA TYR A 46 -15.15 -1.38 -5.97
C TYR A 46 -14.85 -1.61 -7.44
N GLY A 47 -13.57 -1.60 -7.85
CA GLY A 47 -13.18 -1.96 -9.21
C GLY A 47 -13.58 -3.39 -9.55
N ALA A 48 -13.38 -4.32 -8.62
CA ALA A 48 -13.82 -5.71 -8.78
C ALA A 48 -15.36 -5.87 -8.66
N THR A 49 -15.98 -5.22 -7.66
CA THR A 49 -17.39 -5.51 -7.30
C THR A 49 -18.43 -4.62 -7.97
N ALA A 50 -18.18 -3.32 -8.08
CA ALA A 50 -19.16 -2.34 -8.56
C ALA A 50 -18.99 -2.00 -10.05
N PHE A 51 -17.75 -1.95 -10.53
CA PHE A 51 -17.43 -1.57 -11.91
C PHE A 51 -17.17 -2.76 -12.83
N GLY A 52 -17.08 -3.98 -12.29
CA GLY A 52 -16.80 -5.19 -13.07
C GLY A 52 -15.50 -5.09 -13.88
N LEU A 53 -14.52 -4.31 -13.39
CA LEU A 53 -13.26 -4.15 -14.08
C LEU A 53 -12.54 -5.50 -14.10
N PRO A 54 -11.82 -5.82 -15.18
CA PRO A 54 -10.97 -6.99 -15.19
C PRO A 54 -9.78 -6.79 -14.24
N TRP A 55 -9.28 -7.89 -13.68
CA TRP A 55 -8.20 -7.88 -12.68
C TRP A 55 -6.93 -7.18 -13.14
N TRP A 56 -6.62 -7.23 -14.44
CA TRP A 56 -5.47 -6.54 -15.02
C TRP A 56 -5.61 -5.00 -15.04
N ILE A 57 -6.77 -4.45 -14.69
CA ILE A 57 -6.97 -3.00 -14.49
C ILE A 57 -7.02 -2.68 -12.99
N TYR A 58 -7.93 -3.32 -12.24
CA TYR A 58 -8.18 -2.91 -10.86
C TYR A 58 -7.03 -3.26 -9.91
N TYR A 59 -6.14 -4.17 -10.30
CA TYR A 59 -4.96 -4.54 -9.51
C TYR A 59 -3.71 -3.73 -9.86
N PRO A 60 -3.30 -3.61 -11.13
CA PRO A 60 -2.07 -2.92 -11.48
C PRO A 60 -2.15 -1.40 -11.31
N LEU A 61 -3.33 -0.79 -11.48
CA LEU A 61 -3.45 0.67 -11.42
C LEU A 61 -3.12 1.22 -10.00
N PRO A 62 -3.70 0.69 -8.90
CA PRO A 62 -3.26 1.05 -7.54
C PRO A 62 -1.79 0.75 -7.27
N ALA A 63 -1.27 -0.37 -7.77
CA ALA A 63 0.13 -0.74 -7.61
C ALA A 63 1.07 0.27 -8.30
N LEU A 64 0.76 0.66 -9.53
CA LEU A 64 1.51 1.68 -10.28
C LEU A 64 1.44 3.04 -9.60
N LEU A 65 0.26 3.45 -9.11
CA LEU A 65 0.13 4.68 -8.32
C LEU A 65 1.02 4.65 -7.09
N THR A 66 1.07 3.50 -6.39
CA THR A 66 1.95 3.30 -5.24
C THR A 66 3.42 3.46 -5.64
N ILE A 67 3.85 2.85 -6.73
CA ILE A 67 5.26 2.84 -7.16
C ILE A 67 5.70 4.21 -7.69
N VAL A 68 4.86 4.87 -8.49
CA VAL A 68 5.25 6.06 -9.28
C VAL A 68 4.97 7.36 -8.56
N LEU A 69 3.85 7.48 -7.83
CA LEU A 69 3.40 8.76 -7.31
C LEU A 69 4.40 9.38 -6.32
N PRO A 70 4.95 8.66 -5.32
CA PRO A 70 5.85 9.28 -4.35
C PRO A 70 7.20 9.71 -4.95
N PRO A 71 7.89 8.92 -5.80
CA PRO A 71 9.09 9.38 -6.49
C PRO A 71 8.88 10.68 -7.27
N VAL A 72 7.75 10.80 -7.98
CA VAL A 72 7.44 11.98 -8.79
C VAL A 72 7.11 13.20 -7.92
N VAL A 73 6.19 13.06 -6.94
CA VAL A 73 5.73 14.18 -6.11
C VAL A 73 6.84 14.71 -5.21
N PHE A 74 7.65 13.83 -4.62
CA PHE A 74 8.75 14.23 -3.74
C PHE A 74 10.06 14.47 -4.48
N ARG A 75 10.10 14.26 -5.80
CA ARG A 75 11.29 14.41 -6.66
C ARG A 75 12.49 13.66 -6.07
N LEU A 76 12.27 12.37 -5.79
CA LEU A 76 13.30 11.51 -5.20
C LEU A 76 14.47 11.34 -6.18
N ASN A 77 15.69 11.35 -5.66
CA ASN A 77 16.85 10.93 -6.45
C ASN A 77 16.85 9.41 -6.63
N TRP A 78 17.67 8.90 -7.56
CA TRP A 78 17.72 7.49 -7.91
C TRP A 78 17.88 6.54 -6.70
N LYS A 79 18.78 6.87 -5.76
CA LYS A 79 19.01 6.04 -4.56
C LYS A 79 17.76 5.95 -3.68
N ARG A 80 17.07 7.07 -3.46
CA ARG A 80 15.82 7.13 -2.68
C ARG A 80 14.66 6.49 -3.40
N THR A 81 14.58 6.65 -4.72
CA THR A 81 13.57 5.97 -5.55
C THR A 81 13.75 4.46 -5.48
N LEU A 82 14.98 3.96 -5.61
CA LEU A 82 15.25 2.52 -5.50
C LEU A 82 14.91 2.00 -4.10
N ALA A 83 15.33 2.70 -3.04
CA ALA A 83 14.98 2.34 -1.68
C ALA A 83 13.46 2.32 -1.45
N TYR A 84 12.74 3.32 -1.98
CA TYR A 84 11.29 3.39 -1.94
C TYR A 84 10.64 2.20 -2.66
N VAL A 85 11.07 1.90 -3.89
CA VAL A 85 10.52 0.79 -4.69
C VAL A 85 10.75 -0.53 -3.96
N LEU A 86 11.96 -0.79 -3.46
CA LEU A 86 12.26 -2.00 -2.70
C LEU A 86 11.42 -2.10 -1.43
N LEU A 87 11.33 -1.03 -0.64
CA LEU A 87 10.49 -1.00 0.55
C LEU A 87 9.01 -1.20 0.21
N SER A 88 8.51 -0.61 -0.88
CA SER A 88 7.13 -0.78 -1.31
C SER A 88 6.84 -2.23 -1.71
N ALA A 89 7.76 -2.85 -2.46
CA ALA A 89 7.66 -4.25 -2.88
C ALA A 89 7.70 -5.22 -1.70
N LEU A 90 8.51 -4.93 -0.67
CA LEU A 90 8.57 -5.71 0.58
C LEU A 90 7.37 -5.44 1.49
N SER A 91 6.83 -4.22 1.48
CA SER A 91 5.68 -3.84 2.30
C SER A 91 4.41 -4.55 1.89
N ALA A 92 4.23 -4.82 0.59
CA ALA A 92 3.06 -5.52 0.08
C ALA A 92 2.86 -6.90 0.74
N PRO A 93 3.80 -7.86 0.65
CA PRO A 93 3.66 -9.16 1.32
C PRO A 93 3.60 -9.03 2.84
N LEU A 94 4.36 -8.11 3.44
CA LEU A 94 4.36 -7.91 4.89
C LEU A 94 2.99 -7.45 5.41
N ILE A 95 2.35 -6.49 4.74
CA ILE A 95 1.04 -5.97 5.13
C ILE A 95 -0.02 -7.07 5.05
N HIS A 96 0.02 -7.89 4.00
CA HIS A 96 -0.92 -8.99 3.86
C HIS A 96 -0.68 -10.10 4.88
N VAL A 97 0.57 -10.44 5.22
CA VAL A 97 0.87 -11.37 6.32
C VAL A 97 0.34 -10.81 7.64
N LEU A 98 0.58 -9.53 7.95
CA LEU A 98 0.06 -8.91 9.17
C LEU A 98 -1.48 -8.88 9.20
N PHE A 99 -2.14 -8.55 8.09
CA PHE A 99 -3.60 -8.52 8.04
C PHE A 99 -4.23 -9.92 8.02
N SER A 100 -3.63 -10.90 7.37
CA SER A 100 -4.06 -12.30 7.48
C SER A 100 -3.94 -12.79 8.93
N PHE A 101 -2.79 -12.53 9.57
CA PHE A 101 -2.53 -12.95 10.93
C PHE A 101 -3.46 -12.31 11.97
N PHE A 102 -3.66 -10.99 11.91
CA PHE A 102 -4.41 -10.25 12.94
C PHE A 102 -5.88 -10.01 12.61
N LEU A 103 -6.28 -10.04 11.34
CA LEU A 103 -7.61 -9.62 10.88
C LEU A 103 -8.31 -10.69 10.01
N GLY A 104 -7.70 -11.87 9.81
CA GLY A 104 -8.28 -12.96 9.04
C GLY A 104 -8.43 -12.67 7.54
N TRP A 105 -7.62 -11.76 6.99
CA TRP A 105 -7.65 -11.47 5.55
C TRP A 105 -6.71 -12.36 4.77
N ASP A 106 -7.25 -13.39 4.13
CA ASP A 106 -6.47 -14.47 3.51
C ASP A 106 -6.19 -14.27 2.02
N GLU A 107 -6.48 -13.11 1.46
CA GLU A 107 -6.30 -12.82 0.04
C GLU A 107 -5.13 -11.84 -0.16
N TYR A 108 -4.02 -12.32 -0.74
CA TYR A 108 -2.90 -11.46 -1.18
C TYR A 108 -3.13 -10.85 -2.55
N MET A 109 -3.87 -11.57 -3.39
CA MET A 109 -4.26 -11.31 -4.78
C MET A 109 -5.49 -12.21 -5.06
N PRO A 110 -6.29 -11.96 -6.10
CA PRO A 110 -7.40 -12.86 -6.46
C PRO A 110 -6.97 -14.32 -6.76
N PHE A 111 -5.66 -14.59 -6.79
CA PHE A 111 -5.09 -15.89 -7.15
C PHE A 111 -4.21 -16.51 -6.05
N ILE A 112 -3.91 -15.81 -4.95
CA ILE A 112 -2.97 -16.29 -3.92
C ILE A 112 -3.63 -16.18 -2.55
N ALA A 113 -4.00 -17.33 -2.00
CA ALA A 113 -4.44 -17.47 -0.62
C ALA A 113 -3.23 -17.43 0.34
N VAL A 114 -3.33 -16.66 1.41
CA VAL A 114 -2.35 -16.59 2.50
C VAL A 114 -2.97 -17.25 3.73
N PRO A 115 -2.33 -18.26 4.34
CA PRO A 115 -2.90 -18.92 5.51
C PRO A 115 -3.00 -17.97 6.72
N SER A 116 -4.21 -17.76 7.28
CA SER A 116 -4.35 -17.11 8.60
C SER A 116 -4.25 -18.12 9.74
N LEU A 117 -3.58 -17.72 10.83
CA LEU A 117 -3.70 -18.43 12.10
C LEU A 117 -5.03 -18.15 12.80
N ALA A 118 -5.77 -17.09 12.41
CA ALA A 118 -7.12 -16.83 12.90
C ALA A 118 -8.07 -18.01 12.63
N SER A 119 -7.88 -18.72 11.51
CA SER A 119 -8.60 -19.96 11.20
C SER A 119 -8.41 -21.08 12.23
N LEU A 120 -7.33 -21.05 13.02
CA LEU A 120 -7.07 -22.03 14.09
C LEU A 120 -7.75 -21.68 15.43
N PHE A 121 -8.23 -20.45 15.60
CA PHE A 121 -8.86 -19.98 16.84
C PHE A 121 -10.39 -19.82 16.74
N VAL A 122 -10.98 -20.08 15.57
CA VAL A 122 -12.44 -19.99 15.30
C VAL A 122 -13.02 -21.39 14.99
N GLY A 123 -12.45 -22.44 15.60
CA GLY A 123 -12.99 -23.81 15.55
C GLY A 123 -14.18 -24.02 16.47
#